data_AF-A0AAN9ID89-F1
#
_entry.id   AF-A0AAN9ID89-F1
#
_cell.length_a   1.000
_cell.length_b   1.000
_cell.length_c   1.000
_cell.angle_alpha   90.00
_cell.angle_beta   90.00
_cell.angle_gamma   90.00
#
_symmetry.space_group_name_H-M   'P 1'
#
loop_
_entity.id
_entity.type
_entity.pdbx_description
1 polymer ?
#
loop_
_entity_poly.entity_id
_entity_poly.type
_entity_poly.pdbx_seq_one_letter_code
_entity_poly.pdbx_strand_id
1 'polypeptide(L)'
;MGDIDPAFIQSREHRPKSKAVEAGEISVIDLSSQNKQQLISEIGKACEEWGFFQVIKHGVPFEVSRKAEIVADKFFEQSIDEKKKVKRDEDTTQVPSSHEPHDKELRTLTNQWPQHPSDFREALQECAREVEKLAFKLFELILLSLGLAGHKFHGCFRDQLSMVRLNHNPPCPFPDLALGVGRHKDEGALTVPAQDDVGGLQV
;
A
#
# COMPACT_ATOMS: atom_id res chain seq x y z
N MET A 1 22.79 -8.15 -25.05
CA MET A 1 22.15 -7.19 -24.14
C MET A 1 20.93 -6.68 -24.87
N GLY A 2 19.72 -6.92 -24.36
CA GLY A 2 18.50 -6.50 -25.03
C GLY A 2 18.29 -4.99 -24.89
N ASP A 3 17.58 -4.38 -25.84
CA ASP A 3 17.25 -2.95 -25.79
C ASP A 3 16.18 -2.68 -24.72
N ILE A 4 16.31 -1.56 -23.99
CA ILE A 4 15.24 -1.06 -23.12
C ILE A 4 14.22 -0.29 -23.96
N ASP A 5 12.93 -0.55 -23.73
CA ASP A 5 11.87 0.26 -24.34
C ASP A 5 12.01 1.71 -23.85
N PRO A 6 12.14 2.70 -24.76
CA PRO A 6 12.29 4.11 -24.42
C PRO A 6 11.23 4.65 -23.46
N ALA A 7 10.03 4.06 -23.44
CA ALA A 7 8.95 4.43 -22.52
C ALA A 7 9.32 4.24 -21.03
N PHE A 8 10.28 3.38 -20.71
CA PHE A 8 10.74 3.14 -19.33
C PHE A 8 11.94 4.02 -18.93
N ILE A 9 12.57 4.70 -19.88
CA ILE A 9 13.74 5.54 -19.62
C ILE A 9 13.29 6.83 -18.93
N GLN A 10 13.68 7.00 -17.67
CA GLN A 10 13.44 8.23 -16.92
C GLN A 10 14.24 9.40 -17.51
N SER A 11 13.64 10.59 -17.46
CA SER A 11 14.35 11.84 -17.75
C SER A 11 15.54 11.98 -16.81
N ARG A 12 16.58 12.74 -17.23
CA ARG A 12 17.84 12.79 -16.50
C ARG A 12 17.66 13.20 -15.03
N GLU A 13 16.76 14.14 -14.74
CA GLU A 13 16.45 14.57 -13.37
C GLU A 13 15.69 13.53 -12.52
N HIS A 14 15.01 12.58 -13.15
CA HIS A 14 14.17 11.58 -12.48
C HIS A 14 14.80 10.18 -12.41
N ARG A 15 15.98 9.98 -13.01
CA ARG A 15 16.71 8.71 -12.91
C ARG A 15 17.02 8.35 -11.46
N PRO A 16 17.11 7.04 -11.15
CA PRO A 16 17.60 6.54 -9.88
C PRO A 16 18.92 7.21 -9.50
N LYS A 17 19.00 7.68 -8.25
CA LYS A 17 20.23 8.25 -7.70
C LYS A 17 21.01 7.10 -7.06
N SER A 18 22.25 6.89 -7.50
CA SER A 18 23.11 5.80 -7.05
C SER A 18 23.59 5.92 -5.59
N LYS A 19 23.34 7.06 -4.94
CA LYS A 19 23.62 7.27 -3.52
C LYS A 19 22.33 7.60 -2.80
N ALA A 20 21.95 6.75 -1.85
CA ALA A 20 21.05 7.15 -0.78
C ALA A 20 21.68 8.37 -0.09
N VAL A 21 20.89 9.43 0.06
CA VAL A 21 21.26 10.47 1.03
C VAL A 21 21.14 9.80 2.39
N GLU A 22 22.15 9.90 3.25
CA GLU A 22 22.02 9.50 4.66
C GLU A 22 20.92 10.36 5.30
N ALA A 23 19.70 9.87 5.22
CA ALA A 23 18.58 10.35 6.01
C ALA A 23 18.52 9.50 7.28
N GLY A 24 17.94 10.03 8.36
CA GLY A 24 17.78 9.29 9.61
C GLY A 24 17.01 7.96 9.44
N GLU A 25 17.02 7.14 10.48
CA GLU A 25 16.32 5.86 10.46
C GLU A 25 14.80 6.06 10.63
N ILE A 26 14.02 5.35 9.80
CA ILE A 26 12.56 5.29 9.92
C ILE A 26 12.21 4.54 11.22
N SER A 27 11.37 5.16 12.06
CA SER A 27 10.95 4.60 13.34
C SER A 27 10.27 3.23 13.20
N VAL A 28 10.61 2.29 14.08
CA VAL A 28 9.95 0.98 14.22
C VAL A 28 9.13 0.98 15.51
N ILE A 29 7.81 0.77 15.40
CA ILE A 29 6.87 0.90 16.52
C ILE A 29 6.24 -0.45 16.87
N ASP A 30 6.36 -0.86 18.13
CA ASP A 30 5.76 -2.10 18.63
C ASP A 30 4.31 -1.89 19.10
N LEU A 31 3.35 -2.40 18.32
CA LEU A 31 1.92 -2.23 18.61
C LEU A 31 1.37 -3.14 19.74
N SER A 32 2.23 -3.97 20.34
CA SER A 32 1.89 -4.79 21.51
C SER A 32 2.22 -4.12 22.85
N SER A 33 2.85 -2.93 22.82
CA SER A 33 3.15 -2.14 24.01
C SER A 33 1.90 -1.85 24.85
N GLN A 34 1.99 -2.08 26.16
CA GLN A 34 0.90 -1.79 27.11
C GLN A 34 0.83 -0.30 27.48
N ASN A 35 1.87 0.48 27.16
CA ASN A 35 1.90 1.91 27.44
C ASN A 35 1.25 2.69 26.28
N LYS A 36 -0.06 2.90 26.39
CA LYS A 36 -0.85 3.57 25.34
C LYS A 36 -0.36 5.01 25.09
N GLN A 37 0.03 5.75 26.12
CA GLN A 37 0.50 7.14 25.99
C GLN A 37 1.81 7.22 25.22
N GLN A 38 2.75 6.30 25.50
CA GLN A 38 3.99 6.22 24.75
C GLN A 38 3.73 5.87 23.28
N LEU A 39 2.86 4.89 23.02
CA LEU A 39 2.51 4.48 21.66
C LEU A 39 1.89 5.64 20.84
N ILE A 40 0.99 6.41 21.46
CA ILE A 40 0.41 7.62 20.85
C ILE A 40 1.50 8.65 20.54
N SER A 41 2.44 8.86 21.48
CA SER A 41 3.54 9.82 21.30
C SER A 41 4.51 9.40 20.18
N GLU A 42 4.86 8.11 20.10
CA GLU A 42 5.77 7.58 19.07
C GLU A 42 5.15 7.69 17.67
N ILE A 43 3.88 7.33 17.53
CA ILE A 43 3.15 7.45 16.25
C ILE A 43 3.03 8.91 15.83
N GLY A 44 2.62 9.80 16.75
CA GLY A 44 2.50 11.23 16.45
C GLY A 44 3.81 11.83 15.96
N LYS A 45 4.92 11.53 16.67
CA LYS A 45 6.26 11.99 16.29
C LYS A 45 6.69 11.46 14.92
N ALA A 46 6.47 10.17 14.65
CA ALA A 46 6.84 9.59 13.36
C ALA A 46 6.01 10.16 12.19
N CYS A 47 4.72 10.43 12.41
CA CYS A 47 3.88 11.13 11.44
C CYS A 47 4.35 12.56 11.17
N GLU A 48 4.75 13.31 12.21
CA GLU A 48 5.20 14.70 12.08
C GLU A 48 6.57 14.83 11.42
N GLU A 49 7.53 14.00 11.81
CA GLU A 49 8.92 14.09 11.34
C GLU A 49 9.14 13.47 9.96
N TRP A 50 8.48 12.33 9.70
CA TRP A 50 8.73 11.53 8.49
C TRP A 50 7.50 11.37 7.60
N GLY A 51 6.31 11.29 8.21
CA GLY A 51 5.13 10.81 7.50
C GLY A 51 5.22 9.31 7.13
N PHE A 52 6.19 8.59 7.70
CA PHE A 52 6.46 7.17 7.41
C PHE A 52 7.02 6.48 8.66
N PHE A 53 6.58 5.25 8.92
CA PHE A 53 7.06 4.41 10.03
C PHE A 53 6.79 2.94 9.77
N GLN A 54 7.54 2.08 10.44
CA GLN A 54 7.34 0.63 10.45
C GLN A 54 6.57 0.23 11.71
N VAL A 55 5.78 -0.84 11.63
CA VAL A 55 5.09 -1.42 12.78
C VAL A 55 5.38 -2.90 12.91
N ILE A 56 5.58 -3.35 14.15
CA ILE A 56 5.79 -4.76 14.48
C ILE A 56 4.75 -5.24 15.49
N LYS A 57 4.56 -6.56 15.56
CA LYS A 57 3.55 -7.20 16.42
C LYS A 57 2.17 -6.55 16.24
N HIS A 58 1.83 -6.26 14.99
CA HIS A 58 0.67 -5.47 14.59
C HIS A 58 -0.66 -6.23 14.68
N GLY A 59 -0.62 -7.57 14.82
CA GLY A 59 -1.79 -8.41 15.03
C GLY A 59 -2.42 -8.99 13.76
N VAL A 60 -1.91 -8.63 12.58
CA VAL A 60 -2.26 -9.33 11.33
C VAL A 60 -1.64 -10.73 11.38
N PRO A 61 -2.42 -11.82 11.27
CA PRO A 61 -1.88 -13.17 11.33
C PRO A 61 -0.90 -13.45 10.19
N PHE A 62 0.28 -13.99 10.52
CA PHE A 62 1.33 -14.30 9.55
C PHE A 62 0.83 -15.22 8.42
N GLU A 63 0.04 -16.24 8.76
CA GLU A 63 -0.50 -17.17 7.76
C GLU A 63 -1.43 -16.49 6.74
N VAL A 64 -2.16 -15.45 7.15
CA VAL A 64 -3.09 -14.71 6.28
C VAL A 64 -2.31 -13.86 5.27
N SER A 65 -1.31 -13.09 5.74
CA SER A 65 -0.46 -12.32 4.84
C SER A 65 0.35 -13.23 3.92
N ARG A 66 0.90 -14.32 4.47
CA ARG A 66 1.69 -15.29 3.71
C ARG A 66 0.88 -15.99 2.62
N LYS A 67 -0.38 -16.36 2.91
CA LYS A 67 -1.27 -16.93 1.90
C LYS A 67 -1.53 -15.94 0.76
N ALA A 68 -1.75 -14.66 1.07
CA ALA A 68 -1.95 -13.61 0.08
C ALA A 68 -0.70 -13.39 -0.81
N GLU A 69 0.50 -13.39 -0.23
CA GLU A 69 1.77 -13.37 -0.98
C GLU A 69 1.88 -14.55 -1.94
N ILE A 70 1.68 -15.78 -1.43
CA ILE A 70 1.82 -17.00 -2.23
C ILE A 70 0.86 -17.01 -3.44
N VAL A 71 -0.40 -16.58 -3.27
CA VAL A 71 -1.34 -16.54 -4.40
C VAL A 71 -1.00 -15.40 -5.37
N ALA A 72 -0.45 -14.29 -4.88
CA ALA A 72 0.03 -13.19 -5.72
C ALA A 72 1.22 -13.66 -6.58
N ASP A 73 2.19 -14.33 -5.98
CA ASP A 73 3.35 -14.89 -6.69
C ASP A 73 2.92 -15.88 -7.76
N LYS A 74 2.07 -16.86 -7.42
CA LYS A 74 1.48 -17.80 -8.38
C LYS A 74 0.73 -17.12 -9.51
N PHE A 75 0.12 -15.95 -9.26
CA PHE A 75 -0.50 -15.17 -10.32
C PHE A 75 0.55 -14.50 -11.22
N PHE A 76 1.55 -13.85 -10.65
CA PHE A 76 2.56 -13.13 -11.43
C PHE A 76 3.51 -14.04 -12.21
N GLU A 77 3.74 -15.27 -11.75
CA GLU A 77 4.50 -16.33 -12.43
C GLU A 77 3.82 -16.86 -13.70
N GLN A 78 2.51 -16.62 -13.88
CA GLN A 78 1.80 -17.04 -15.08
C GLN A 78 2.28 -16.29 -16.33
N SER A 79 1.99 -16.87 -17.49
CA SER A 79 2.26 -16.23 -18.78
C SER A 79 1.54 -14.89 -18.91
N ILE A 80 2.10 -14.00 -19.73
CA ILE A 80 1.45 -12.72 -20.04
C ILE A 80 0.03 -12.92 -20.59
N ASP A 81 -0.19 -13.99 -21.37
CA ASP A 81 -1.49 -14.29 -21.97
C ASP A 81 -2.53 -14.66 -20.91
N GLU A 82 -2.16 -15.45 -19.90
CA GLU A 82 -3.06 -15.74 -18.78
C GLU A 82 -3.36 -14.49 -17.95
N LYS A 83 -2.34 -13.67 -17.64
CA LYS A 83 -2.52 -12.42 -16.90
C LYS A 83 -3.41 -11.42 -17.64
N LYS A 84 -3.37 -11.39 -18.97
CA LYS A 84 -4.26 -10.56 -19.81
C LYS A 84 -5.72 -11.02 -19.81
N LYS A 85 -6.04 -12.24 -19.34
CA LYS A 85 -7.43 -12.71 -19.22
C LYS A 85 -8.17 -12.11 -18.03
N VAL A 86 -7.48 -11.45 -17.10
CA VAL A 86 -8.12 -10.80 -15.95
C VAL A 86 -9.06 -9.70 -16.45
N LYS A 87 -10.33 -9.82 -16.11
CA LYS A 87 -11.38 -8.87 -16.46
C LYS A 87 -11.83 -8.12 -15.21
N ARG A 88 -12.40 -6.94 -15.44
CA ARG A 88 -13.17 -6.23 -14.42
C ARG A 88 -14.41 -7.05 -14.09
N ASP A 89 -14.73 -7.18 -12.80
CA ASP A 89 -15.97 -7.82 -12.37
C ASP A 89 -17.19 -6.89 -12.57
N GLU A 90 -18.37 -7.45 -12.36
CA GLU A 90 -19.64 -6.71 -12.46
C GLU A 90 -19.94 -5.89 -11.19
N ASP A 91 -19.22 -6.16 -10.10
CA ASP A 91 -19.34 -5.45 -8.83
C ASP A 91 -18.73 -4.04 -8.98
N THR A 92 -19.60 -3.02 -9.05
CA THR A 92 -19.18 -1.63 -9.22
C THR A 92 -19.26 -0.84 -7.91
N THR A 93 -18.27 0.02 -7.68
CA THR A 93 -18.30 1.01 -6.58
C THR A 93 -18.15 2.40 -7.19
N GLN A 94 -19.09 3.30 -6.92
CA GLN A 94 -19.00 4.69 -7.36
C GLN A 94 -18.29 5.53 -6.30
N VAL A 95 -17.31 6.33 -6.73
CA VAL A 95 -16.58 7.26 -5.84
C VAL A 95 -16.43 8.61 -6.51
N PRO A 96 -16.23 9.71 -5.75
CA PRO A 96 -15.90 11.01 -6.33
C PRO A 96 -14.70 10.92 -7.27
N SER A 97 -14.79 11.59 -8.43
CA SER A 97 -13.70 11.64 -9.41
C SER A 97 -12.52 12.49 -8.94
N SER A 98 -12.77 13.45 -8.05
CA SER A 98 -11.74 14.29 -7.43
C SER A 98 -12.04 14.58 -5.95
N HIS A 99 -11.07 15.19 -5.27
CA HIS A 99 -11.20 15.64 -3.88
C HIS A 99 -11.84 17.03 -3.75
N GLU A 100 -12.20 17.67 -4.87
CA GLU A 100 -12.74 19.03 -4.89
C GLU A 100 -14.20 19.04 -4.41
N PRO A 101 -14.57 19.83 -3.38
CA PRO A 101 -15.93 19.80 -2.80
C PRO A 101 -17.05 20.17 -3.77
N HIS A 102 -16.73 20.83 -4.88
CA HIS A 102 -17.67 21.27 -5.89
C HIS A 102 -17.75 20.35 -7.10
N ASP A 103 -16.82 19.40 -7.22
CA ASP A 103 -16.85 18.39 -8.25
C ASP A 103 -17.84 17.29 -7.86
N LYS A 104 -18.82 17.05 -8.73
CA LYS A 104 -19.85 16.04 -8.55
C LYS A 104 -19.67 14.86 -9.49
N GLU A 105 -18.61 14.86 -10.29
CA GLU A 105 -18.31 13.75 -11.16
C GLU A 105 -17.98 12.52 -10.32
N LEU A 106 -18.55 11.38 -10.70
CA LEU A 106 -18.31 10.10 -10.07
C LEU A 106 -17.56 9.22 -11.05
N ARG A 107 -16.57 8.49 -10.53
CA ARG A 107 -15.86 7.43 -11.25
C ARG A 107 -16.30 6.07 -10.74
N THR A 108 -16.40 5.12 -11.65
CA THR A 108 -16.73 3.73 -11.33
C THR A 108 -15.46 2.91 -11.14
N LEU A 109 -15.32 2.31 -9.96
CA LEU A 109 -14.31 1.31 -9.65
C LEU A 109 -14.89 -0.09 -9.78
N THR A 110 -14.08 -1.02 -10.25
CA THR A 110 -14.39 -2.44 -10.42
C THR A 110 -13.17 -3.24 -10.00
N ASN A 111 -13.36 -4.40 -9.40
CA ASN A 111 -12.24 -5.24 -9.02
C ASN A 111 -11.73 -6.02 -10.22
N GLN A 112 -10.50 -6.51 -10.09
CA GLN A 112 -9.85 -7.36 -11.07
C GLN A 112 -9.48 -8.67 -10.38
N TRP A 113 -10.32 -9.69 -10.57
CA TRP A 113 -10.12 -11.01 -9.98
C TRP A 113 -9.63 -12.00 -11.02
N PRO A 114 -8.40 -12.55 -10.88
CA PRO A 114 -7.95 -13.64 -11.72
C PRO A 114 -8.70 -14.93 -11.39
N GLN A 115 -8.84 -15.80 -12.39
CA GLN A 115 -9.43 -17.14 -12.21
C GLN A 115 -8.42 -18.13 -11.61
N HIS A 116 -7.13 -17.86 -11.78
CA HIS A 116 -6.04 -18.68 -11.28
C HIS A 116 -4.99 -17.81 -10.55
N PRO A 117 -4.53 -18.22 -9.36
CA PRO A 117 -4.98 -19.41 -8.62
C PRO A 117 -6.43 -19.23 -8.10
N SER A 118 -7.16 -20.34 -7.91
CA SER A 118 -8.61 -20.30 -7.61
C SER A 118 -8.95 -19.68 -6.25
N ASP A 119 -7.99 -19.70 -5.33
CA ASP A 119 -8.06 -19.11 -4.00
C ASP A 119 -7.60 -17.65 -3.93
N PHE A 120 -7.22 -17.04 -5.07
CA PHE A 120 -6.68 -15.68 -5.12
C PHE A 120 -7.62 -14.65 -4.48
N ARG A 121 -8.89 -14.62 -4.92
CA ARG A 121 -9.88 -13.65 -4.42
C ARG A 121 -10.08 -13.79 -2.92
N GLU A 122 -10.28 -15.02 -2.45
CA GLU A 122 -10.54 -15.29 -1.04
C GLU A 122 -9.35 -14.89 -0.15
N ALA A 123 -8.13 -15.30 -0.53
CA ALA A 123 -6.91 -14.99 0.22
C ALA A 123 -6.64 -13.48 0.28
N LEU A 124 -6.79 -12.77 -0.85
CA LEU A 124 -6.60 -11.32 -0.88
C LEU A 124 -7.66 -10.58 -0.07
N GLN A 125 -8.92 -11.00 -0.14
CA GLN A 125 -10.00 -10.39 0.66
C GLN A 125 -9.82 -10.67 2.16
N GLU A 126 -9.35 -11.85 2.53
CA GLU A 126 -9.01 -12.19 3.92
C GLU A 126 -7.89 -11.31 4.47
N CYS A 127 -6.78 -11.20 3.72
CA CYS A 127 -5.68 -10.31 4.08
C CYS A 127 -6.11 -8.84 4.16
N ALA A 128 -6.89 -8.37 3.18
CA ALA A 128 -7.42 -7.01 3.17
C ALA A 128 -8.22 -6.68 4.44
N ARG A 129 -9.08 -7.61 4.91
CA ARG A 129 -9.86 -7.41 6.14
C ARG A 129 -8.98 -7.31 7.39
N GLU A 130 -7.93 -8.12 7.49
CA GLU A 130 -7.02 -8.05 8.64
C GLU A 130 -6.15 -6.78 8.60
N VAL A 131 -5.67 -6.38 7.43
CA VAL A 131 -4.92 -5.14 7.23
C VAL A 131 -5.82 -3.92 7.46
N GLU A 132 -7.10 -3.96 7.10
CA GLU A 132 -8.04 -2.88 7.37
C GLU A 132 -8.25 -2.66 8.87
N LYS A 133 -8.38 -3.73 9.66
CA LYS A 133 -8.41 -3.61 11.14
C LYS A 133 -7.15 -2.93 11.68
N LEU A 134 -5.98 -3.29 11.14
CA LEU A 134 -4.72 -2.65 11.49
C LEU A 134 -4.73 -1.16 11.10
N ALA A 135 -5.16 -0.82 9.89
CA ALA A 135 -5.26 0.56 9.42
C ALA A 135 -6.15 1.40 10.34
N PHE A 136 -7.32 0.89 10.75
CA PHE A 136 -8.19 1.56 11.71
C PHE A 136 -7.52 1.78 13.07
N LYS A 137 -6.81 0.78 13.59
CA LYS A 137 -6.05 0.90 14.85
C LYS A 137 -4.98 1.99 14.75
N LEU A 138 -4.21 2.02 13.66
CA LEU A 138 -3.20 3.05 13.42
C LEU A 138 -3.82 4.43 13.32
N PHE A 139 -4.93 4.54 12.59
CA PHE A 139 -5.65 5.80 12.43
C PHE A 139 -6.17 6.33 13.78
N GLU A 140 -6.72 5.47 14.65
CA GLU A 140 -7.13 5.86 16.00
C GLU A 140 -5.94 6.45 16.79
N LEU A 141 -4.77 5.82 16.71
CA LEU A 141 -3.57 6.29 17.41
C LEU A 141 -3.06 7.63 16.87
N ILE A 142 -3.09 7.84 15.55
CA ILE A 142 -2.78 9.13 14.91
C ILE A 142 -3.76 10.21 15.38
N LEU A 143 -5.05 9.93 15.41
CA LEU A 143 -6.04 10.90 15.88
C LEU A 143 -5.83 11.26 17.36
N LEU A 144 -5.53 10.26 18.19
CA LEU A 144 -5.22 10.49 19.60
C LEU A 144 -3.96 11.34 19.77
N SER A 145 -2.95 11.20 18.91
CA SER A 145 -1.74 12.03 18.98
C SER A 145 -2.01 13.49 18.60
N LEU A 146 -3.05 13.74 17.82
CA LEU A 146 -3.56 15.08 17.50
C LEU A 146 -4.48 15.66 18.59
N GLY A 147 -4.68 14.94 19.72
CA GLY A 147 -5.60 15.36 20.78
C GLY A 147 -7.08 15.21 20.40
N LEU A 148 -7.39 14.49 19.31
CA LEU A 148 -8.76 14.23 18.88
C LEU A 148 -9.32 12.99 19.57
N ALA A 149 -10.60 13.03 19.93
CA ALA A 149 -11.26 11.89 20.57
C ALA A 149 -11.48 10.75 19.55
N GLY A 150 -10.78 9.62 19.73
CA GLY A 150 -10.79 8.49 18.79
C GLY A 150 -12.19 7.96 18.41
N HIS A 151 -13.17 8.03 19.33
CA HIS A 151 -14.53 7.54 19.08
C HIS A 151 -15.39 8.47 18.19
N LYS A 152 -15.01 9.75 18.02
CA LYS A 152 -15.79 10.70 17.21
C LYS A 152 -15.76 10.39 15.71
N PHE A 153 -14.88 9.48 15.27
CA PHE A 153 -14.57 9.24 13.86
C PHE A 153 -15.10 7.92 13.29
N HIS A 154 -15.73 7.04 14.09
CA HIS A 154 -16.46 5.87 13.55
C HIS A 154 -17.58 6.25 12.56
N GLY A 155 -17.90 7.54 12.42
CA GLY A 155 -18.82 8.07 11.40
C GLY A 155 -18.14 8.48 10.09
N CYS A 156 -16.91 9.00 10.13
CA CYS A 156 -16.27 9.62 8.95
C CYS A 156 -15.73 8.60 7.94
N PHE A 157 -15.57 7.34 8.37
CA PHE A 157 -15.04 6.25 7.54
C PHE A 157 -16.07 5.12 7.32
N ARG A 158 -17.36 5.34 7.63
CA ARG A 158 -18.40 4.33 7.38
C ARG A 158 -18.49 3.93 5.91
N ASP A 159 -18.21 4.87 5.02
CA ASP A 159 -18.21 4.70 3.57
C ASP A 159 -16.78 4.75 2.99
N GLN A 160 -15.77 4.33 3.78
CA GLN A 160 -14.39 4.37 3.31
C GLN A 160 -14.16 3.41 2.15
N LEU A 161 -13.33 3.84 1.19
CA LEU A 161 -12.82 2.96 0.15
C LEU A 161 -11.44 2.43 0.55
N SER A 162 -11.34 1.12 0.75
CA SER A 162 -10.06 0.41 0.88
C SER A 162 -9.66 -0.17 -0.49
N MET A 163 -8.42 0.08 -0.92
CA MET A 163 -7.88 -0.44 -2.18
C MET A 163 -6.62 -1.27 -1.92
N VAL A 164 -6.58 -2.47 -2.49
CA VAL A 164 -5.37 -3.31 -2.50
C VAL A 164 -4.72 -3.21 -3.87
N ARG A 165 -3.42 -2.88 -3.88
CA ARG A 165 -2.60 -2.85 -5.09
C ARG A 165 -1.45 -3.83 -4.94
N LEU A 166 -1.36 -4.77 -5.86
CA LEU A 166 -0.23 -5.70 -5.97
C LEU A 166 0.78 -5.16 -6.97
N ASN A 167 2.01 -4.92 -6.51
CA ASN A 167 3.12 -4.48 -7.35
C ASN A 167 4.10 -5.64 -7.52
N HIS A 168 4.36 -6.04 -8.77
CA HIS A 168 5.37 -7.03 -9.10
C HIS A 168 6.44 -6.39 -9.97
N ASN A 169 7.66 -6.27 -9.43
CA ASN A 169 8.78 -5.59 -10.07
C ASN A 169 9.77 -6.64 -10.62
N PRO A 170 9.70 -7.01 -11.91
CA PRO A 170 10.62 -7.97 -12.48
C PRO A 170 12.06 -7.41 -12.52
N PRO A 171 13.10 -8.28 -12.52
CA PRO A 171 14.48 -7.84 -12.67
C PRO A 171 14.68 -6.94 -13.89
N CYS A 172 15.24 -5.75 -13.68
CA CYS A 172 15.50 -4.79 -14.74
C CYS A 172 16.97 -4.88 -15.17
N PRO A 173 17.28 -5.08 -16.47
CA PRO A 173 18.66 -5.08 -16.96
C PRO A 173 19.31 -3.69 -16.96
N PHE A 174 18.52 -2.62 -16.79
CA PHE A 174 18.99 -1.22 -16.77
C PHE A 174 18.43 -0.46 -15.55
N PRO A 175 18.79 -0.88 -14.32
CA PRO A 175 18.20 -0.34 -13.10
C PRO A 175 18.54 1.14 -12.86
N ASP A 176 19.57 1.69 -13.52
CA ASP A 176 19.92 3.12 -13.43
C ASP A 176 19.10 4.03 -14.36
N LEU A 177 18.25 3.44 -15.21
CA LEU A 177 17.45 4.17 -16.21
C LEU A 177 15.95 4.11 -15.95
N ALA A 178 15.47 3.12 -15.18
CA ALA A 178 14.05 2.88 -14.95
C ALA A 178 13.70 2.91 -13.45
N LEU A 179 12.44 3.19 -13.15
CA LEU A 179 11.88 3.09 -11.80
C LEU A 179 10.70 2.11 -11.81
N GLY A 180 10.56 1.30 -10.76
CA GLY A 180 9.36 0.48 -10.58
C GLY A 180 8.12 1.37 -10.36
N VAL A 181 8.24 2.34 -9.46
CA VAL A 181 7.26 3.42 -9.26
C VAL A 181 7.99 4.75 -9.17
N GLY A 182 7.49 5.77 -9.87
CA GLY A 182 8.05 7.12 -9.86
C GLY A 182 7.83 7.86 -8.53
N ARG A 183 8.44 9.05 -8.39
CA ARG A 183 8.24 9.92 -7.22
C ARG A 183 6.78 10.35 -7.13
N HIS A 184 6.15 10.13 -5.99
CA HIS A 184 4.77 10.54 -5.74
C HIS A 184 4.51 10.68 -4.23
N LYS A 185 3.32 11.17 -3.89
CA LYS A 185 2.71 11.03 -2.57
C LYS A 185 1.41 10.26 -2.76
N ASP A 186 1.03 9.49 -1.76
CA ASP A 186 -0.24 8.78 -1.82
C ASP A 186 -1.42 9.76 -1.69
N GLU A 187 -2.48 9.52 -2.45
CA GLU A 187 -3.71 10.32 -2.44
C GLU A 187 -4.64 9.94 -1.26
N GLY A 188 -4.44 8.76 -0.68
CA GLY A 188 -5.27 8.21 0.39
C GLY A 188 -4.91 8.73 1.79
N ALA A 189 -5.72 8.34 2.78
CA ALA A 189 -5.51 8.74 4.18
C ALA A 189 -4.36 7.98 4.88
N LEU A 190 -4.19 6.69 4.56
CA LEU A 190 -3.16 5.83 5.13
C LEU A 190 -2.88 4.67 4.17
N THR A 191 -1.60 4.36 3.95
CA THR A 191 -1.14 3.20 3.18
C THR A 191 -0.39 2.26 4.11
N VAL A 192 -0.71 0.96 4.05
CA VAL A 192 0.02 -0.09 4.78
C VAL A 192 0.72 -0.99 3.75
N PRO A 193 1.97 -0.67 3.33
CA PRO A 193 2.70 -1.49 2.39
C PRO A 193 3.29 -2.73 3.10
N ALA A 194 3.25 -3.87 2.41
CA ALA A 194 4.02 -5.05 2.74
C ALA A 194 5.06 -5.27 1.63
N GLN A 195 6.30 -5.59 2.00
CA GLN A 195 7.40 -5.81 1.07
C GLN A 195 7.93 -7.23 1.23
N ASP A 196 8.45 -7.78 0.13
CA ASP A 196 9.26 -8.98 0.14
C ASP A 196 10.68 -8.69 0.68
N ASP A 197 11.52 -9.72 0.71
CA ASP A 197 12.91 -9.61 1.17
C ASP A 197 13.83 -8.84 0.18
N VAL A 198 13.33 -8.44 -1.00
CA VAL A 198 14.09 -7.68 -2.01
C VAL A 198 14.02 -6.19 -1.73
N GLY A 199 12.87 -5.69 -1.30
CA GLY A 199 12.67 -4.28 -0.95
C GLY A 199 12.60 -3.35 -2.16
N GLY A 200 13.26 -2.19 -2.10
CA GLY A 200 13.29 -1.19 -3.19
C GLY A 200 12.44 0.06 -2.99
N LEU A 201 11.67 0.13 -1.89
CA LEU A 201 11.03 1.37 -1.44
C LEU A 201 12.10 2.39 -1.03
N GLN A 202 11.91 3.64 -1.47
CA GLN A 202 12.68 4.80 -1.06
C GLN A 202 11.70 5.89 -0.65
N VAL A 203 11.94 6.51 0.52
CA VAL A 203 11.10 7.56 1.11
C VAL A 203 11.89 8.85 1.20
#